data_AF-A0A2N2JSD0-F1
#
_entry.id   AF-A0A2N2JSD0-F1
#
_cell.length_a   1.000
_cell.length_b   1.000
_cell.length_c   1.000
_cell.angle_alpha   90.00
_cell.angle_beta   90.00
_cell.angle_gamma   90.00
#
_symmetry.space_group_name_H-M   'P 1'
#
loop_
_entity.id
_entity.type
_entity.pdbx_description
1 polymer ?
#
loop_
_entity_poly.entity_id
_entity_poly.type
_entity_poly.pdbx_seq_one_letter_code
_entity_poly.pdbx_strand_id
1 'polypeptide(L)'
;MFKETALGWIAELEETGRISGLDAAGRGKLADDYAAKLEAIFNEAVANQLKPVGKDAEFERMLLYDSQYTHKYLNQTIPGYYGFRAEVFAKARKTITGE
;
A
#
# COMPACT_ATOMS: atom_id res chain seq x y z
N MET A 1 -2.89 -7.15 3.79
CA MET A 1 -1.53 -6.58 3.56
C MET A 1 -1.43 -5.12 3.99
N PHE A 2 -2.14 -4.16 3.36
CA PHE A 2 -1.93 -2.73 3.63
C PHE A 2 -2.16 -2.31 5.08
N LYS A 3 -3.24 -2.81 5.71
CA LYS A 3 -3.53 -2.56 7.14
C LYS A 3 -2.45 -3.08 8.09
N GLU A 4 -1.90 -4.25 7.81
CA GLU A 4 -0.80 -4.82 8.62
C GLU A 4 0.48 -3.97 8.48
N THR A 5 0.79 -3.51 7.26
CA THR A 5 1.89 -2.58 7.04
C THR A 5 1.67 -1.24 7.76
N ALA A 6 0.47 -0.68 7.67
CA ALA A 6 0.11 0.56 8.37
C ALA A 6 0.21 0.42 9.90
N LEU A 7 -0.22 -0.71 10.47
CA LEU A 7 -0.05 -1.01 11.90
C LEU A 7 1.42 -1.09 12.32
N GLY A 8 2.28 -1.62 11.45
CA GLY A 8 3.74 -1.63 11.65
C GLY A 8 4.32 -0.22 11.70
N TRP A 9 3.97 0.64 10.74
CA TRP A 9 4.41 2.03 10.72
C TRP A 9 3.94 2.81 11.96
N ILE A 10 2.69 2.61 12.37
CA ILE A 10 2.15 3.23 13.58
C ILE A 10 2.93 2.76 14.82
N ALA A 11 3.25 1.47 14.93
CA ALA A 11 4.10 0.97 16.01
C ALA A 11 5.47 1.66 16.05
N GLU A 12 6.13 1.79 14.90
CA GLU A 12 7.43 2.48 14.81
C GLU A 12 7.33 3.97 15.19
N LEU A 13 6.27 4.65 14.76
CA LEU A 13 6.03 6.05 15.11
C LEU A 13 5.72 6.24 16.60
N GLU A 14 5.03 5.29 17.23
CA GLU A 14 4.80 5.27 18.67
C GLU A 14 6.11 5.02 19.43
N GLU A 15 6.92 4.06 18.99
CA GLU A 15 8.21 3.73 19.60
C GLU A 15 9.20 4.91 19.53
N THR A 16 9.19 5.65 18.42
CA THR A 16 10.03 6.85 18.24
C THR A 16 9.44 8.11 18.87
N GLY A 17 8.26 8.02 19.52
CA GLY A 17 7.60 9.15 20.18
C GLY A 17 7.03 10.21 19.23
N ARG A 18 6.95 9.93 17.93
CA ARG A 18 6.42 10.85 16.92
C ARG A 18 4.90 10.93 16.94
N ILE A 19 4.25 9.87 17.39
CA ILE A 19 2.84 9.85 17.75
C ILE A 19 2.72 9.26 19.16
N SER A 20 1.76 9.73 19.94
CA SER A 20 1.57 9.27 21.31
C SER A 20 0.12 9.46 21.74
N GLY A 21 -0.33 8.66 22.71
CA GLY A 21 -1.64 8.83 23.33
C GLY A 21 -2.80 8.33 22.47
N LEU A 22 -2.54 7.45 21.50
CA LEU A 22 -3.60 6.74 20.80
C LEU A 22 -4.10 5.57 21.66
N ASP A 23 -5.41 5.48 21.84
CA ASP A 23 -6.03 4.27 22.35
C ASP A 23 -6.18 3.23 21.23
N ALA A 24 -6.63 2.02 21.58
CA ALA A 24 -6.77 0.93 20.60
C ALA A 24 -7.71 1.29 19.43
N ALA A 25 -8.76 2.08 19.70
CA ALA A 25 -9.72 2.52 18.69
C ALA A 25 -9.10 3.56 17.75
N GLY A 26 -8.39 4.55 18.29
CA GLY A 26 -7.66 5.56 17.54
C GLY A 26 -6.56 4.95 16.67
N ARG A 27 -5.81 3.98 17.22
CA ARG A 27 -4.82 3.21 16.46
C ARG A 27 -5.45 2.42 15.31
N GLY A 28 -6.59 1.78 15.55
CA GLY A 28 -7.34 1.09 14.51
C GLY A 28 -7.78 2.03 13.38
N LYS A 29 -8.36 3.17 13.73
CA LYS A 29 -8.82 4.17 12.76
C LYS A 29 -7.67 4.79 11.96
N LEU A 30 -6.55 5.08 12.61
CA LEU A 30 -5.36 5.61 11.93
C LEU A 30 -4.76 4.56 10.99
N ALA A 31 -4.74 3.29 11.39
CA ALA A 31 -4.29 2.20 10.53
C ALA A 31 -5.19 2.04 9.30
N ASP A 32 -6.51 2.18 9.45
CA ASP A 32 -7.44 2.13 8.32
C ASP A 32 -7.24 3.31 7.36
N ASP A 33 -7.03 4.53 7.87
CA ASP A 33 -6.71 5.71 7.04
C ASP A 33 -5.38 5.53 6.29
N TYR A 34 -4.32 5.09 6.97
CA TYR A 34 -3.02 4.83 6.35
C TYR A 34 -3.09 3.70 5.33
N ALA A 35 -3.86 2.65 5.62
CA ALA A 35 -4.05 1.54 4.69
C ALA A 35 -4.74 1.98 3.41
N ALA A 36 -5.81 2.79 3.51
CA ALA A 36 -6.53 3.30 2.34
C ALA A 36 -5.63 4.20 1.47
N LYS A 37 -4.83 5.06 2.09
CA LYS A 37 -3.85 5.90 1.39
C LYS A 37 -2.76 5.07 0.71
N LEU A 38 -2.22 4.07 1.42
CA LEU A 38 -1.20 3.18 0.88
C LEU A 38 -1.73 2.37 -0.31
N GLU A 39 -2.96 1.84 -0.19
CA GLU A 39 -3.63 1.12 -1.25
C GLU A 39 -3.83 2.00 -2.49
N ALA A 40 -4.29 3.24 -2.32
CA ALA A 40 -4.47 4.17 -3.43
C ALA A 40 -3.14 4.46 -4.17
N ILE A 41 -2.07 4.77 -3.42
CA ILE A 41 -0.73 5.02 -3.99
C ILE A 41 -0.21 3.77 -4.71
N PHE A 42 -0.40 2.60 -4.11
CA PHE A 42 0.06 1.34 -4.69
C PHE A 42 -0.68 1.01 -5.99
N ASN A 43 -2.01 1.13 -5.99
CA ASN A 43 -2.82 0.85 -7.18
C ASN A 43 -2.51 1.83 -8.32
N GLU A 44 -2.31 3.11 -8.03
CA GLU A 44 -1.86 4.10 -9.03
C GLU A 44 -0.49 3.73 -9.61
N ALA A 45 0.48 3.38 -8.75
CA ALA A 45 1.82 2.98 -9.19
C ALA A 45 1.77 1.73 -10.08
N VAL A 46 0.94 0.75 -9.72
CA VAL A 46 0.74 -0.47 -10.51
C VAL A 46 0.11 -0.14 -11.85
N ALA A 47 -0.96 0.66 -11.89
CA ALA A 47 -1.61 1.06 -13.14
C ALA A 47 -0.61 1.76 -14.07
N ASN A 48 0.20 2.68 -13.55
CA ASN A 48 1.26 3.35 -14.30
C ASN A 48 2.34 2.40 -14.81
N GLN A 49 2.70 1.36 -14.04
CA GLN A 49 3.66 0.34 -14.45
C GLN A 49 3.10 -0.59 -15.55
N LEU A 50 1.80 -0.83 -15.55
CA LEU A 50 1.11 -1.74 -16.49
C LEU A 50 0.64 -1.05 -17.77
N LYS A 51 0.45 0.27 -17.75
CA LYS A 51 0.02 1.07 -18.89
C LYS A 51 0.93 0.91 -20.13
N PRO A 52 2.27 0.88 -20.03
CA PRO A 52 3.14 0.68 -21.20
C PRO A 52 2.97 -0.67 -21.89
N VAL A 53 2.46 -1.68 -21.18
CA VAL A 53 2.20 -3.02 -21.72
C VAL A 53 0.70 -3.27 -21.98
N GLY A 54 -0.13 -2.23 -21.88
CA GLY A 54 -1.57 -2.29 -22.16
C GLY A 54 -2.39 -3.15 -21.20
N LYS A 55 -1.91 -3.32 -19.96
CA LYS A 55 -2.54 -4.20 -18.94
C LYS A 55 -3.22 -3.43 -17.80
N ASP A 56 -3.24 -2.11 -17.85
CA ASP A 56 -3.89 -1.25 -16.87
C ASP A 56 -5.40 -1.53 -16.77
N ALA A 57 -6.11 -1.65 -17.90
CA ALA A 57 -7.54 -1.96 -17.89
C ALA A 57 -7.88 -3.36 -17.34
N GLU A 58 -6.98 -4.34 -17.51
CA GLU A 58 -7.12 -5.67 -16.92
C GLU A 58 -6.97 -5.59 -15.40
N PHE A 59 -5.97 -4.86 -14.93
CA PHE A 59 -5.75 -4.62 -13.50
C PHE A 59 -6.91 -3.88 -12.84
N GLU A 60 -7.47 -2.84 -13.47
CA GLU A 60 -8.65 -2.12 -12.95
C GLU A 60 -9.87 -3.05 -12.79
N ARG A 61 -10.11 -3.95 -13.75
CA ARG A 61 -11.17 -4.96 -13.65
C ARG A 61 -10.90 -5.94 -12.50
N MET A 62 -9.65 -6.35 -12.31
CA MET A 62 -9.30 -7.22 -11.18
C MET A 62 -9.58 -6.57 -9.83
N LEU A 63 -9.27 -5.27 -9.68
CA LEU A 63 -9.57 -4.54 -8.44
C LEU A 63 -11.07 -4.51 -8.11
N LEU A 64 -11.94 -4.46 -9.13
CA LEU A 64 -13.40 -4.40 -8.95
C LEU A 64 -14.04 -5.77 -8.65
N TYR A 65 -13.53 -6.85 -9.24
CA TYR A 65 -14.23 -8.14 -9.29
C TYR A 65 -13.47 -9.30 -8.63
N ASP A 66 -12.14 -9.26 -8.56
CA ASP A 66 -11.34 -10.37 -8.05
C ASP A 66 -9.99 -9.91 -7.45
N SER A 67 -10.08 -9.28 -6.28
CA SER A 67 -8.89 -8.79 -5.56
C SER A 67 -8.05 -9.92 -4.96
N GLN A 68 -8.58 -11.14 -4.83
CA GLN A 68 -7.92 -12.26 -4.15
C GLN A 68 -6.65 -12.73 -4.87
N TYR A 69 -6.61 -12.66 -6.21
CA TYR A 69 -5.45 -13.08 -7.01
C TYR A 69 -4.55 -11.93 -7.48
N THR A 70 -4.86 -10.69 -7.08
CA THR A 70 -4.13 -9.50 -7.53
C THR A 70 -2.63 -9.62 -7.28
N HIS A 71 -2.21 -10.09 -6.10
CA HIS A 71 -0.79 -10.28 -5.78
C HIS A 71 -0.06 -11.25 -6.71
N LYS A 72 -0.70 -12.38 -7.04
CA LYS A 72 -0.11 -13.39 -7.92
C LYS A 72 0.03 -12.85 -9.34
N TYR A 73 -1.01 -12.18 -9.83
CA TYR A 73 -1.03 -11.54 -11.13
C TYR A 73 0.09 -10.49 -11.28
N LEU A 74 0.23 -9.61 -10.29
CA LEU A 74 1.26 -8.58 -10.31
C LEU A 74 2.68 -9.16 -10.28
N ASN A 75 2.90 -10.22 -9.50
CA ASN A 75 4.18 -10.92 -9.48
C ASN A 75 4.54 -11.57 -10.83
N GLN A 76 3.54 -12.00 -11.62
CA GLN A 76 3.75 -12.55 -12.96
C GLN A 76 3.91 -11.47 -14.03
N THR A 77 3.34 -10.28 -13.79
CA THR A 77 3.22 -9.24 -14.82
C THR A 77 4.29 -8.15 -14.69
N ILE A 78 4.69 -7.80 -13.48
CA ILE A 78 5.69 -6.76 -13.21
C ILE A 78 7.05 -7.44 -12.97
N PRO A 79 8.04 -7.28 -13.85
CA PRO A 79 9.40 -7.74 -13.60
C PRO A 79 9.95 -7.11 -12.31
N GLY A 80 10.50 -7.93 -11.41
CA GLY A 80 11.02 -7.43 -10.14
C GLY A 80 9.94 -6.90 -9.19
N TYR A 81 8.72 -7.43 -9.25
CA TYR A 81 7.56 -6.98 -8.46
C TYR A 81 7.84 -6.70 -6.97
N TYR A 82 8.62 -7.54 -6.29
CA TYR A 82 8.95 -7.32 -4.88
C TYR A 82 9.80 -6.06 -4.65
N GLY A 83 10.75 -5.77 -5.56
CA GLY A 83 11.54 -4.54 -5.52
C GLY A 83 10.66 -3.33 -5.78
N PHE A 84 9.88 -3.36 -6.86
CA PHE A 84 8.89 -2.33 -7.19
C PHE A 84 7.95 -2.04 -6.00
N ARG A 85 7.39 -3.08 -5.39
CA ARG A 85 6.51 -2.95 -4.22
C ARG A 85 7.23 -2.29 -3.05
N ALA A 86 8.46 -2.70 -2.75
CA ALA A 86 9.23 -2.12 -1.66
C ALA A 86 9.49 -0.62 -1.88
N GLU A 87 9.85 -0.23 -3.10
CA GLU A 87 10.07 1.18 -3.47
C GLU A 87 8.80 2.01 -3.33
N VAL A 88 7.68 1.50 -3.84
CA VAL A 88 6.37 2.16 -3.72
C VAL A 88 5.97 2.31 -2.25
N PHE A 89 6.17 1.27 -1.42
CA PHE A 89 5.85 1.30 0.00
C PHE A 89 6.74 2.29 0.76
N ALA A 90 8.04 2.37 0.43
CA ALA A 90 8.96 3.33 1.02
C ALA A 90 8.56 4.78 0.67
N LYS A 91 8.18 5.03 -0.60
CA LYS A 91 7.67 6.34 -1.02
C LYS A 91 6.35 6.68 -0.32
N ALA A 92 5.43 5.73 -0.26
CA ALA A 92 4.14 5.92 0.39
C ALA A 92 4.29 6.21 1.88
N ARG A 93 5.19 5.50 2.59
CA ARG A 93 5.49 5.75 4.01
C ARG A 93 5.88 7.21 4.23
N LYS A 94 6.82 7.73 3.44
CA LYS A 94 7.24 9.14 3.48
C LYS A 94 6.06 10.09 3.30
N THR A 95 5.27 9.87 2.25
CA THR A 95 4.10 10.70 1.93
C THR A 95 3.01 10.66 3.01
N ILE A 96 2.73 9.49 3.60
CA ILE A 96 1.62 9.29 4.53
C ILE A 96 1.98 9.75 5.95
N THR A 97 3.20 9.47 6.38
CA THR A 97 3.67 9.74 7.75
C THR A 97 4.41 11.07 7.90
N GLY A 98 4.75 11.72 6.79
CA GLY A 98 5.52 12.97 6.78
C GLY A 98 7.01 12.76 7.11
N GLU A 99 7.56 11.58 6.78
CA GLU A 99 9.01 11.28 6.75
C GLU A 99 9.68 11.76 5.47
#